data_AF-A0A6L4ZSX6-F1
#
_entry.id   AF-A0A6L4ZSX6-F1
#
_cell.length_a   1.000
_cell.length_b   1.000
_cell.length_c   1.000
_cell.angle_alpha   90.00
_cell.angle_beta   90.00
_cell.angle_gamma   90.00
#
_symmetry.space_group_name_H-M   'P 1'
#
loop_
_entity.id
_entity.type
_entity.pdbx_description
1 polymer ?
#
loop_
_entity_poly.entity_id
_entity_poly.type
_entity_poly.pdbx_seq_one_letter_code
_entity_poly.pdbx_strand_id
1 'polypeptide(L)' 'MLVTVTVTKNEVLRGLNKKEDFILAVVEIDGDNAKTLCYVQSPFFCEPDFGVTSINYNIDELLTRGTFIG' A
#
# COMPACT_ATOMS: atom_id res chain seq x y z
N MET A 1 -3.04 -12.64 -12.69
CA MET A 1 -3.39 -12.99 -11.29
C MET A 1 -3.64 -11.66 -10.59
N LEU A 2 -4.83 -11.43 -10.02
CA LEU A 2 -5.09 -10.18 -9.29
C LEU A 2 -4.63 -10.39 -7.85
N VAL A 3 -3.50 -9.80 -7.49
CA VAL A 3 -3.00 -9.83 -6.11
C VAL A 3 -3.54 -8.60 -5.40
N THR A 4 -4.27 -8.83 -4.31
CA THR A 4 -4.86 -7.76 -3.51
C THR A 4 -4.27 -7.76 -2.11
N VAL A 5 -4.10 -6.56 -1.55
CA VAL A 5 -3.77 -6.36 -0.15
C VAL A 5 -4.99 -5.78 0.56
N THR A 6 -5.36 -6.36 1.70
CA THR A 6 -6.39 -5.83 2.57
C THR A 6 -5.75 -4.90 3.60
N VAL A 7 -6.21 -3.65 3.66
CA VAL A 7 -5.70 -2.62 4.57
C VAL A 7 -6.84 -2.16 5.48
N THR A 8 -6.59 -2.02 6.78
CA THR A 8 -7.63 -1.61 7.72
C THR A 8 -8.02 -0.15 7.53
N LYS A 9 -9.25 0.20 7.93
CA LYS A 9 -9.74 1.58 7.90
C LYS A 9 -8.79 2.54 8.64
N ASN A 10 -8.24 2.13 9.77
CA ASN A 10 -7.35 2.98 10.56
C ASN A 10 -6.03 3.27 9.83
N GLU A 11 -5.46 2.30 9.13
CA GLU A 11 -4.25 2.49 8.33
C GLU A 11 -4.52 3.41 7.12
N VAL A 12 -5.64 3.20 6.43
CA VAL A 12 -6.05 4.07 5.32
C VAL A 12 -6.22 5.52 5.78
N LEU A 13 -6.96 5.73 6.87
CA LEU A 13 -7.14 7.06 7.46
C LEU A 13 -5.82 7.66 7.93
N ARG A 14 -4.92 6.86 8.49
CA ARG A 14 -3.60 7.34 8.91
C ARG A 14 -2.77 7.81 7.72
N GLY A 15 -2.71 7.02 6.64
CA GLY A 15 -1.98 7.40 5.42
C GLY A 15 -2.60 8.60 4.70
N LEU A 16 -3.92 8.81 4.80
CA LEU A 16 -4.58 10.00 4.27
C LEU A 16 -4.33 11.27 5.09
N ASN A 17 -4.34 11.17 6.43
CA ASN A 17 -4.19 12.32 7.33
C ASN A 17 -2.73 12.74 7.55
N LYS A 18 -1.78 11.81 7.43
CA LYS A 18 -0.35 12.07 7.65
C LYS A 18 0.49 11.62 6.47
N LYS A 19 0.20 12.17 5.29
CA LYS A 19 0.83 11.79 4.02
C LYS A 19 2.35 11.88 4.03
N GLU A 20 2.90 12.84 4.78
CA GLU A 20 4.36 13.06 4.90
C GLU A 20 5.03 12.10 5.89
N ASP A 21 4.28 11.59 6.88
CA ASP A 21 4.77 10.65 7.90
C ASP A 21 4.42 9.18 7.56
N PHE A 22 3.80 8.93 6.41
CA PHE A 22 3.32 7.60 6.04
C PHE A 22 3.85 7.20 4.68
N ILE A 23 4.76 6.21 4.70
CA ILE A 23 5.29 5.56 3.51
C ILE A 23 4.93 4.08 3.55
N LEU A 24 4.40 3.55 2.45
CA LEU A 24 4.16 2.12 2.31
C LEU A 24 5.34 1.48 1.60
N ALA A 25 6.00 0.53 2.26
CA ALA A 25 7.04 -0.28 1.65
C ALA A 25 6.44 -1.64 1.24
N VAL A 26 6.62 -2.02 -0.03
CA VAL A 26 6.20 -3.31 -0.57
C VAL A 26 7.45 -4.03 -1.06
N VAL A 27 7.67 -5.25 -0.59
CA VAL A 27 8.80 -6.09 -1.01
C VAL A 27 8.27 -7.38 -1.62
N GLU A 28 8.76 -7.70 -2.82
CA GLU A 28 8.56 -9.03 -3.40
C GLU A 28 9.70 -9.95 -2.94
N ILE A 29 9.34 -11.10 -2.39
CA ILE A 29 10.30 -12.11 -1.91
C ILE A 29 10.19 -13.37 -2.77
N ASP A 30 11.34 -13.86 -3.22
CA ASP A 30 11.49 -15.12 -3.97
C ASP A 30 12.36 -16.07 -3.14
N GLY A 31 11.71 -17.01 -2.45
CA GLY A 31 12.38 -17.86 -1.46
C GLY A 31 12.93 -17.03 -0.28
N ASP A 32 14.25 -17.02 -0.11
CA ASP A 32 14.96 -16.26 0.92
C ASP A 32 15.51 -14.90 0.40
N ASN A 33 15.28 -14.56 -0.87
CA ASN A 33 15.82 -13.34 -1.47
C ASN A 33 14.74 -12.27 -1.66
N ALA A 34 15.00 -11.04 -1.19
CA ALA A 34 14.20 -9.88 -1.56
C ALA A 34 14.55 -9.48 -3.00
N LYS A 35 13.59 -9.55 -3.92
CA LYS A 35 13.79 -9.21 -5.34
C LYS A 35 13.80 -7.71 -5.56
N THR A 36 12.79 -7.02 -5.06
CA THR A 36 12.59 -5.61 -5.35
C THR A 36 11.81 -4.96 -4.23
N LEU A 37 12.33 -3.83 -3.73
CA LEU A 37 11.68 -3.00 -2.74
C LEU A 37 11.02 -1.80 -3.44
N CYS A 38 9.75 -1.58 -3.20
CA CYS A 38 8.99 -0.46 -3.74
C CYS A 38 8.46 0.41 -2.61
N TYR A 39 8.77 1.70 -2.65
CA TYR A 39 8.24 2.68 -1.72
C TYR A 39 7.13 3.49 -2.36
N VAL A 40 5.92 3.38 -1.83
CA VAL A 40 4.74 4.11 -2.29
C VAL A 40 4.47 5.28 -1.35
N GLN A 41 4.70 6.49 -1.85
CA GLN A 41 4.37 7.74 -1.17
C GLN A 41 2.88 8.02 -1.32
N SER A 42 2.19 8.38 -0.23
CA SER A 42 0.74 8.62 -0.24
C SER A 42 -0.07 7.50 -0.91
N PRO A 43 -0.03 6.24 -0.42
CA PRO A 43 -0.61 5.08 -1.09
C PRO A 43 -2.15 5.09 -1.17
N PHE A 44 -2.81 5.92 -0.36
CA PHE A 44 -4.26 5.96 -0.25
C PHE A 44 -4.81 7.31 -0.71
N PHE A 45 -5.98 7.29 -1.35
CA PHE A 45 -6.56 8.47 -2.02
C PHE A 45 -8.06 8.65 -1.74
N CYS A 46 -8.70 7.67 -1.12
CA CYS A 46 -10.12 7.68 -0.84
C CYS A 46 -10.36 7.20 0.59
N GLU A 47 -11.17 7.96 1.34
CA GLU A 47 -11.60 7.54 2.67
C GLU A 47 -12.60 6.37 2.55
N PRO A 48 -12.50 5.37 3.44
CA PRO A 48 -13.48 4.29 3.48
C PRO A 48 -14.87 4.81 3.87
N ASP A 49 -15.89 4.19 3.27
CA ASP A 49 -17.29 4.43 3.63
C ASP A 49 -17.58 4.19 5.12
N PHE A 50 -18.67 4.81 5.57
CA PHE A 50 -19.18 4.60 6.91
C PHE A 50 -19.62 3.12 7.09
N GLY A 51 -19.01 2.43 8.04
CA GLY A 51 -19.27 1.02 8.35
C GLY A 51 -18.24 0.02 7.80
N VAL A 52 -17.30 0.44 6.95
CA VAL A 52 -16.24 -0.43 6.43
C VAL A 52 -15.09 -0.55 7.44
N THR A 53 -14.60 -1.77 7.68
CA THR A 53 -13.47 -2.04 8.58
C THR A 53 -12.13 -2.17 7.84
N SER A 54 -12.16 -2.48 6.54
CA SER A 54 -10.98 -2.65 5.69
C SER A 54 -11.29 -2.42 4.21
N ILE A 55 -10.28 -2.05 3.44
CA ILE A 55 -10.34 -1.80 2.00
C ILE A 55 -9.36 -2.75 1.31
N ASN A 56 -9.76 -3.31 0.17
CA ASN A 56 -8.87 -4.10 -0.67
C ASN A 56 -8.26 -3.21 -1.75
N TYR A 57 -6.94 -3.20 -1.85
CA TYR A 57 -6.19 -2.51 -2.89
C TYR A 57 -5.55 -3.52 -3.83
N ASN A 58 -5.51 -3.19 -5.12
CA ASN A 58 -4.72 -3.93 -6.08
C ASN A 58 -3.23 -3.60 -5.87
N ILE A 59 -2.40 -4.62 -5.69
CA ILE A 59 -0.96 -4.42 -5.49
C ILE A 59 -0.33 -3.72 -6.70
N ASP A 60 -0.72 -4.08 -7.92
CA ASP A 60 -0.17 -3.52 -9.16
C ASP A 60 -0.43 -2.00 -9.26
N GLU A 61 -1.63 -1.57 -8.85
CA GLU A 61 -1.99 -0.14 -8.80
C GLU A 61 -1.22 0.63 -7.73
N LEU A 62 -0.91 -0.01 -6.60
CA LEU A 62 -0.08 0.58 -5.55
C LEU A 62 1.38 0.73 -6.03
N LEU A 63 1.93 -0.33 -6.63
CA LEU A 63 3.30 -0.37 -7.12
C LEU A 63 3.55 0.62 -8.26
N THR A 64 2.57 0.83 -9.15
CA THR A 64 2.66 1.83 -10.23
C THR A 64 2.91 3.25 -9.71
N ARG A 65 2.53 3.55 -8.47
CA ARG A 65 2.70 4.87 -7.83
C ARG A 65 3.97 4.97 -7.00
N GLY A 66 4.71 3.87 -6.85
CA GLY A 66 5.89 3.80 -6.01
C GLY A 66 7.21 3.97 -6.76
N THR A 67 8.27 4.18 -5.98
CA THR A 67 9.64 4.18 -6.46
C THR A 67 10.28 2.85 -6.10
N PHE A 68 10.74 2.12 -7.12
CA PHE A 68 11.49 0.88 -6.94
C PHE A 68 12.95 1.18 -6.60
N ILE A 69 13.47 0.47 -5.61
CA ILE A 69 14.87 0.49 -5.18
C ILE A 69 15.40 -0.95 -5.29
N GLY A 70 16.57 -1.06 -5.91
CA GLY A 70 17.32 -2.31 -6.10
C GLY A 70 18.81 -2.06 -5.96
#